data_AF-A0A2U3BDK1-F1
#
_entry.id   AF-A0A2U3BDK1-F1
#
_cell.length_a   1.000
_cell.length_b   1.000
_cell.length_c   1.000
_cell.angle_alpha   90.00
_cell.angle_beta   90.00
_cell.angle_gamma   90.00
#
_symmetry.space_group_name_H-M   'P 1'
#
loop_
_entity.id
_entity.type
_entity.pdbx_description
1 polymer ?
#
loop_
_entity_poly.entity_id
_entity_poly.type
_entity_poly.pdbx_seq_one_letter_code
_entity_poly.pdbx_strand_id
1 'polypeptide(L)' 'MSNRTGKVTGIVGYNGKSARVVIHSGRIITVRTSHKPIIGDWVVEGELSRELSIKHGKE' A
#
# COMPACT_ATOMS: atom_id res chain seq x y z
N MET A 1 18.72 -4.50 -6.47
CA MET A 1 17.76 -4.46 -5.33
C MET A 1 16.56 -3.62 -5.73
N SER A 2 15.39 -4.25 -5.92
CA SER A 2 14.17 -3.54 -6.31
C SER A 2 13.53 -2.94 -5.06
N ASN A 3 13.87 -1.69 -4.74
CA ASN A 3 13.20 -0.90 -3.71
C ASN A 3 11.73 -0.70 -4.11
N ARG A 4 10.83 -1.58 -3.64
CA ARG A 4 9.38 -1.53 -3.87
C ARG A 4 8.64 -0.77 -2.76
N THR A 5 9.36 0.11 -2.05
CA THR A 5 8.84 0.88 -0.92
C THR A 5 8.46 2.28 -1.38
N GLY A 6 7.31 2.78 -0.92
CA GLY A 6 6.87 4.14 -1.20
C GLY A 6 5.40 4.39 -0.88
N LYS A 7 5.06 5.68 -0.69
CA LYS A 7 3.69 6.13 -0.48
C LYS A 7 2.85 5.96 -1.76
N VAL A 8 1.66 5.39 -1.61
CA VAL A 8 0.67 5.21 -2.69
C VAL A 8 0.08 6.55 -3.07
N THR A 9 0.27 6.94 -4.33
CA THR A 9 -0.29 8.15 -4.94
C THR A 9 -1.46 7.86 -5.86
N GLY A 10 -1.62 6.61 -6.31
CA GLY A 10 -2.74 6.20 -7.17
C GLY A 10 -3.00 4.69 -7.11
N ILE A 11 -4.21 4.29 -7.51
CA ILE A 11 -4.63 2.88 -7.52
C ILE A 11 -5.10 2.55 -8.94
N VAL A 12 -4.45 1.57 -9.56
CA VAL A 12 -4.78 1.11 -10.92
C VAL A 12 -5.85 0.02 -10.87
N GLY A 13 -5.81 -0.85 -9.86
CA GLY A 13 -6.81 -1.91 -9.70
C GLY A 13 -6.62 -2.74 -8.44
N TYR A 14 -7.69 -3.37 -7.98
CA TYR A 14 -7.72 -4.22 -6.80
C TYR A 14 -8.64 -5.42 -7.05
N ASN A 15 -8.19 -6.63 -6.74
CA ASN A 15 -8.92 -7.87 -6.99
C ASN A 15 -9.32 -8.63 -5.71
N GLY A 16 -9.24 -8.00 -4.54
CA GLY A 16 -9.50 -8.66 -3.26
C GLY A 16 -8.24 -9.18 -2.55
N LYS A 17 -7.28 -9.73 -3.30
CA LYS A 17 -6.04 -10.36 -2.75
C LYS A 17 -4.78 -9.56 -3.03
N SER A 18 -4.81 -8.73 -4.06
CA SER A 18 -3.67 -7.94 -4.52
C SER A 18 -4.16 -6.65 -5.17
N ALA A 19 -3.30 -5.64 -5.08
CA ALA A 19 -3.55 -4.32 -5.63
C ALA A 19 -2.42 -3.90 -6.56
N ARG A 20 -2.76 -3.26 -7.68
CA ARG A 20 -1.81 -2.49 -8.50
C ARG A 20 -1.90 -1.03 -8.08
N VAL A 21 -0.81 -0.51 -7.54
CA VAL A 21 -0.73 0.86 -7.02
C VAL A 21 0.41 1.63 -7.69
N VAL A 22 0.22 2.93 -7.81
CA VAL A 22 1.25 3.89 -8.22
C VAL A 22 1.86 4.44 -6.94
N ILE A 23 3.18 4.32 -6.79
CA ILE A 23 3.91 4.94 -5.66
C ILE A 23 4.43 6.33 -6.05
N HIS A 24 4.85 7.13 -5.07
CA HIS A 24 5.34 8.51 -5.28
C HIS A 24 6.47 8.61 -6.33
N SER A 25 7.22 7.53 -6.54
CA SER A 25 8.26 7.45 -7.57
C SER A 25 7.69 7.40 -9.00
N GLY A 26 6.37 7.38 -9.18
CA GLY A 26 5.67 7.22 -10.46
C GLY A 26 5.61 5.76 -10.97
N ARG A 27 6.17 4.82 -10.20
CA ARG A 27 6.21 3.40 -10.58
C ARG A 27 4.91 2.70 -10.22
N ILE A 28 4.48 1.80 -11.10
CA ILE A 28 3.34 0.91 -10.85
C ILE A 28 3.87 -0.41 -10.28
N ILE A 29 3.39 -0.79 -9.12
CA ILE A 29 3.77 -2.04 -8.46
C ILE A 29 2.53 -2.84 -8.06
N THR A 30 2.65 -4.16 -8.15
CA THR A 30 1.64 -5.10 -7.64
C THR A 30 2.03 -5.49 -6.23
N VAL A 31 1.15 -5.24 -5.26
CA VAL A 31 1.35 -5.54 -3.85
C VAL A 31 0.27 -6.50 -3.37
N ARG A 32 0.64 -7.42 -2.49
CA ARG A 32 -0.35 -8.23 -1.77
C ARG A 32 -0.97 -7.38 -0.68
N THR A 33 -2.27 -7.51 -0.51
CA THR A 33 -3.00 -6.81 0.54
C THR A 33 -4.24 -7.60 0.95
N SER A 34 -4.50 -7.61 2.25
CA SER A 34 -5.71 -8.19 2.83
C SER A 34 -6.88 -7.20 2.87
N HIS A 35 -6.66 -5.97 2.42
CA HIS A 35 -7.65 -4.90 2.46
C HIS A 35 -7.60 -4.04 1.19
N LYS A 36 -8.67 -3.30 0.91
CA LYS A 36 -8.70 -2.38 -0.22
C LYS A 36 -7.66 -1.25 -0.02
N PRO A 37 -6.71 -1.06 -0.95
CA PRO A 37 -5.73 0.02 -0.86
C PRO A 37 -6.43 1.38 -0.92
N ILE A 38 -5.88 2.37 -0.23
CA ILE A 38 -6.29 3.76 -0.30
C ILE A 38 -5.10 4.64 -0.68
N ILE A 39 -5.39 5.78 -1.32
CA ILE A 39 -4.35 6.78 -1.59
C ILE A 39 -3.85 7.30 -0.24
N GLY A 40 -2.53 7.36 -0.08
CA GLY A 40 -1.88 7.68 1.18
C GLY A 40 -1.36 6.48 1.97
N ASP A 41 -1.78 5.25 1.63
CA ASP A 41 -1.15 4.03 2.16
C ASP A 41 0.34 3.97 1.84
N TRP A 42 1.08 3.18 2.61
CA TRP A 42 2.47 2.89 2.34
C TRP A 42 2.64 1.49 1.78
N VAL A 43 3.52 1.37 0.80
CA VAL A 43 4.06 0.06 0.42
C VAL A 43 5.43 -0.06 1.06
N VAL A 44 5.68 -1.19 1.71
CA VAL A 44 6.98 -1.54 2.30
C VAL A 44 7.37 -2.90 1.76
N GLU A 45 8.51 -2.98 1.07
CA GLU A 45 9.06 -4.24 0.52
C GLU A 45 8.13 -5.05 -0.40
N GLY A 46 7.08 -4.42 -0.93
CA GLY A 46 6.08 -5.07 -1.80
C GLY A 46 4.80 -5.52 -1.08
N GLU A 47 4.64 -5.19 0.19
CA GLU A 47 3.42 -5.38 0.97
C GLU A 47 2.77 -4.04 1.29
N LEU A 48 1.44 -4.01 1.28
CA LEU A 48 0.69 -2.79 1.63
C LEU A 48 0.60 -2.67 3.15
N SER A 49 1.31 -1.71 3.72
CA SER A 49 1.18 -1.30 5.11
C SER A 49 0.28 -0.07 5.17
N ARG A 50 -0.89 -0.24 5.80
CA ARG A 50 -1.54 0.90 6.44
C ARG A 50 -0.59 1.37 7.52
N GLU A 51 -0.28 2.65 7.56
CA GLU A 51 0.19 3.25 8.80
C GLU A 51 -0.84 2.84 9.85
N LEU A 52 -0.43 1.96 10.77
CA LEU A 52 -1.21 1.66 11.95
C LEU A 52 -1.41 3.01 12.62
N SER A 53 -2.52 3.67 12.31
CA SER A 53 -3.10 4.64 13.20
C SER A 53 -3.46 3.80 14.42
N ILE A 54 -2.47 3.63 15.32
CA ILE A 54 -2.66 3.16 16.68
C ILE A 54 -3.56 4.25 17.29
N LYS A 55 -4.86 4.18 17.00
CA LYS A 55 -5.86 4.68 17.93
C LYS A 55 -5.69 3.76 19.12
N HIS A 56 -4.93 4.28 20.08
CA HIS A 56 -4.73 3.74 21.42
C HIS A 56 -6.11 3.42 22.01
N GLY A 57 -6.57 2.18 21.79
CA GLY A 57 -7.75 1.60 22.42
C GLY A 57 -7.33 1.19 23.81
N LYS A 58 -7.45 2.12 24.74
CA LYS A 58 -7.35 1.92 26.18
C LYS A 58 -8.56 1.08 26.59
N GLU A 59 -8.35 -0.16 26.99
CA GLU A 59 -9.25 -0.93 27.85
C GLU A 59 -8.44 -1.59 28.96
#